data_AF-A0A2K5CZW7-F1
#
_entry.id   AF-A0A2K5CZW7-F1
#
_cell.length_a   1.000
_cell.length_b   1.000
_cell.length_c   1.000
_cell.angle_alpha   90.00
_cell.angle_beta   90.00
_cell.angle_gamma   90.00
#
_symmetry.space_group_name_H-M   'P 1'
#
loop_
_entity.id
_entity.type
_entity.pdbx_description
1 polymer ?
#
loop_
_entity_poly.entity_id
_entity_poly.type
_entity_poly.pdbx_seq_one_letter_code
_entity_poly.pdbx_strand_id
1 'polypeptide(L)'
;MKPTGTDPRILSIAAEVAKSPEQNVPVILLKLKEIINNTPLGSSELKKIKQDIYCYDLIQYCLLVLSQDCSRIQGGWTTISQLTQILSHCCVGLEPGEDAEEFYNELLPSAAENFLVLGRQLQTCFINAAKAEEKDELLHFFQIVTDSLFWLVGGHVELIQNVLQSDHFLHLLQTDNVQIGSTVLMMLQNILQINSGDLLRIRGKALHSILDEVIFKLFSTSSPVIRSSATKLLLLMAESHQEILILLRQSACYKGLRRLLSKQETGTEFSKELRRLVSLLSPTVYQEVEEQKLHQAACLIQAYWKGFQTRKRLKKLPSAVIALQRSFRSKRIKMLLEINRKKEEEDLRLRLQLQRQRAMRLSRELRLSMLEIVHPGQVEKHNREMEEKSALIIQKHWRGYRERKNFRQQRQSLTEYKAAVTLQRAALKFLAKCRKKKKLFAPWRGLQELTDARRVELKQQVDDYVRRHLPIPKPVKAQVHGKNRAKQYHNQNCQASDKVKTLKIKNLKILCIDKDHIA
;
A
#
# COMPACT_ATOMS: atom_id res chain seq x y z
N MET A 1 24.34 43.59 -50.79
CA MET A 1 25.43 44.47 -50.29
C MET A 1 26.79 43.83 -50.59
N LYS A 2 27.86 44.57 -50.92
CA LYS A 2 29.22 43.98 -50.97
C LYS A 2 29.64 43.63 -49.53
N PRO A 3 29.99 42.38 -49.19
CA PRO A 3 30.30 42.03 -47.82
C PRO A 3 31.67 42.62 -47.44
N THR A 4 31.68 43.52 -46.47
CA THR A 4 32.91 43.99 -45.83
C THR A 4 33.58 42.82 -45.10
N GLY A 5 34.61 42.26 -45.72
CA GLY A 5 35.48 41.24 -45.15
C GLY A 5 35.11 39.79 -45.47
N THR A 6 34.69 39.47 -46.70
CA THR A 6 34.51 38.09 -47.18
C THR A 6 35.78 37.24 -47.00
N ASP A 7 35.63 35.96 -46.64
CA ASP A 7 36.73 35.00 -46.63
C ASP A 7 37.32 34.84 -48.05
N PRO A 8 38.63 35.10 -48.25
CA PRO A 8 39.25 35.05 -49.57
C PRO A 8 39.17 33.65 -50.22
N ARG A 9 39.07 32.59 -49.42
CA ARG A 9 38.93 31.21 -49.91
C ARG A 9 37.56 31.00 -50.58
N ILE A 10 36.50 31.52 -49.98
CA ILE A 10 35.13 31.44 -50.53
C ILE A 10 35.00 32.28 -51.80
N LEU A 11 35.59 33.48 -51.80
CA LEU A 11 35.61 34.35 -52.97
C LEU A 11 36.36 33.72 -54.16
N SER A 12 37.48 33.02 -53.89
CA SER A 12 38.20 32.25 -54.90
C SER A 12 37.34 31.13 -55.49
N ILE A 13 36.62 30.38 -54.65
CA ILE A 13 35.73 29.29 -55.10
C ILE A 13 34.59 29.85 -55.94
N ALA A 14 33.93 30.92 -55.50
CA ALA A 14 32.86 31.58 -56.26
C ALA A 14 33.34 32.07 -57.63
N ALA A 15 34.53 32.67 -57.69
CA ALA A 15 35.14 33.11 -58.95
C ALA A 15 35.50 31.93 -59.88
N GLU A 16 35.94 30.80 -59.34
CA GLU A 16 36.20 29.57 -60.10
C GLU A 16 34.90 28.95 -60.63
N VAL A 17 33.84 28.87 -59.81
CA VAL A 17 32.52 28.34 -60.20
C VAL A 17 31.93 29.16 -61.35
N ALA A 18 32.00 30.49 -61.28
CA ALA A 18 31.45 31.37 -62.32
C ALA A 18 32.18 31.29 -63.67
N LYS A 19 33.45 30.85 -63.70
CA LYS A 19 34.28 30.78 -64.91
C LYS A 19 34.41 29.38 -65.49
N SER A 20 33.99 28.36 -64.75
CA SER A 20 34.21 26.97 -65.13
C SER A 20 33.03 26.39 -65.92
N PRO A 21 33.26 25.42 -66.82
CA PRO A 21 32.17 24.71 -67.46
C PRO A 21 31.40 23.87 -66.43
N GLU A 22 30.10 23.66 -66.66
CA GLU A 22 29.17 22.98 -65.74
C GLU A 22 29.69 21.62 -65.22
N GLN A 23 30.46 20.89 -66.03
CA GLN A 23 31.05 19.59 -65.66
C GLN A 23 32.08 19.67 -64.53
N ASN A 24 32.78 20.79 -64.40
CA ASN A 24 33.84 20.98 -63.38
C ASN A 24 33.30 21.60 -62.08
N VAL A 25 32.11 22.20 -62.12
CA VAL A 25 31.47 22.85 -60.97
C VAL A 25 31.35 21.92 -59.75
N PRO A 26 30.93 20.64 -59.88
CA PRO A 26 30.84 19.73 -58.74
C PRO A 26 32.17 19.55 -58.00
N VAL A 27 33.28 19.40 -58.75
CA VAL A 27 34.62 19.19 -58.18
C VAL A 27 35.12 20.44 -57.46
N ILE A 28 34.81 21.62 -57.99
CA ILE A 28 35.18 22.91 -57.38
C ILE A 28 34.41 23.11 -56.06
N LEU A 29 33.12 22.78 -56.04
CA LEU A 29 32.27 22.88 -54.84
C LEU A 29 32.74 21.94 -53.71
N LEU A 30 33.39 20.82 -54.01
CA LEU A 30 33.97 19.94 -52.97
C LEU A 30 35.05 20.62 -52.13
N LYS A 31 35.76 21.63 -52.67
CA LYS A 31 36.74 22.42 -51.91
C LYS A 31 36.11 23.11 -50.68
N LEU A 32 34.80 23.37 -50.71
CA LEU A 32 34.06 23.93 -49.57
C LEU A 32 34.09 23.00 -48.36
N LYS A 33 34.16 21.68 -48.56
CA LYS A 33 34.20 20.70 -47.48
C LYS A 33 35.43 20.87 -46.61
N GLU A 34 36.59 21.11 -47.22
CA GLU A 34 37.85 21.33 -46.48
C GLU A 34 37.79 22.61 -45.65
N ILE A 35 37.22 23.67 -46.20
CA ILE A 35 37.07 24.96 -45.49
C ILE A 35 36.15 24.79 -44.28
N ILE A 36 35.02 24.11 -44.46
CA ILE A 36 34.05 23.87 -43.38
C ILE A 36 34.64 22.98 -42.29
N ASN A 37 35.30 21.88 -42.65
CA ASN A 37 35.85 20.91 -41.69
C ASN A 37 37.04 21.46 -40.90
N ASN A 38 37.85 22.35 -41.50
CA ASN A 38 38.98 22.97 -40.82
C ASN A 38 38.56 24.08 -39.83
N THR A 39 37.28 24.47 -39.84
CA THR A 39 36.76 25.53 -38.98
C THR A 39 36.03 24.91 -37.78
N PRO A 40 36.32 25.32 -36.52
CA PRO A 40 35.70 24.72 -35.34
C PRO A 40 34.18 24.94 -35.29
N LEU A 41 33.43 23.89 -34.92
CA LEU A 41 31.97 23.90 -34.80
C LEU A 41 31.48 24.98 -33.84
N GLY A 42 30.50 25.78 -34.28
CA GLY A 42 29.88 26.84 -33.48
C GLY A 42 30.70 28.13 -33.34
N SER A 43 31.87 28.22 -33.99
CA SER A 43 32.66 29.46 -34.01
C SER A 43 31.97 30.58 -34.79
N SER A 44 32.26 31.84 -34.41
CA SER A 44 31.83 33.02 -35.18
C SER A 44 32.43 33.03 -36.59
N GLU A 45 33.61 32.42 -36.77
CA GLU A 45 34.24 32.21 -38.07
C GLU A 45 33.40 31.28 -38.96
N LEU A 46 32.92 30.14 -38.43
CA LEU A 46 32.08 29.22 -39.19
C LEU A 46 30.74 29.86 -39.58
N LYS A 47 30.13 30.68 -38.69
CA LYS A 47 28.93 31.44 -39.03
C LYS A 47 29.17 32.38 -40.21
N LYS A 48 30.29 33.10 -40.18
CA LYS A 48 30.68 34.03 -41.25
C LYS A 48 30.95 33.31 -42.57
N ILE A 49 31.65 32.17 -42.53
CA ILE A 49 31.90 31.34 -43.72
C ILE A 49 30.59 30.87 -44.34
N LYS A 50 29.62 30.41 -43.54
CA LYS A 50 28.30 30.00 -44.04
C LYS A 50 27.53 31.16 -44.69
N GLN A 51 27.59 32.35 -44.08
CA GLN A 51 27.00 33.57 -44.64
C GLN A 51 27.66 33.93 -45.98
N ASP A 52 28.99 33.88 -46.07
CA ASP A 52 29.70 34.12 -47.31
C ASP A 52 29.30 33.09 -48.38
N ILE A 53 29.24 31.79 -48.05
CA ILE A 53 28.80 30.74 -48.98
C ILE A 53 27.38 31.01 -49.51
N TYR A 54 26.47 31.49 -48.67
CA TYR A 54 25.12 31.87 -49.07
C TYR A 54 25.11 33.13 -49.96
N CYS A 55 25.84 34.19 -49.59
CA CYS A 55 25.88 35.46 -50.33
C CYS A 55 26.47 35.34 -51.75
N TYR A 56 27.26 34.29 -52.03
CA TYR A 56 27.80 34.00 -53.36
C TYR A 56 27.03 32.87 -54.08
N ASP A 57 25.80 32.57 -53.65
CA ASP A 57 24.89 31.58 -54.25
C ASP A 57 25.46 30.16 -54.34
N LEU A 58 26.53 29.84 -53.59
CA LEU A 58 27.19 28.54 -53.66
C LEU A 58 26.28 27.43 -53.14
N ILE A 59 25.36 27.75 -52.20
CA ILE A 59 24.30 26.83 -51.76
C ILE A 59 23.35 26.50 -52.92
N GLN A 60 22.96 27.51 -53.70
CA GLN A 60 22.10 27.34 -54.87
C GLN A 60 22.79 26.52 -55.96
N TYR A 61 24.09 26.76 -56.21
CA TYR A 61 24.88 25.95 -57.13
C TYR A 61 24.99 24.49 -56.67
N CYS A 62 25.21 24.23 -55.38
CA CYS A 62 25.16 22.86 -54.83
C CYS A 62 23.79 22.22 -55.07
N LEU A 63 22.70 22.94 -54.83
CA LEU A 63 21.35 22.43 -55.05
C LEU A 63 21.09 22.12 -56.54
N LEU A 64 21.50 23.00 -57.44
CA LEU A 64 21.38 22.81 -58.89
C LEU A 64 22.17 21.57 -59.34
N VAL A 65 23.40 21.39 -58.87
CA VAL A 65 24.21 20.20 -59.19
C VAL A 65 23.50 18.92 -58.71
N LEU A 66 22.95 18.93 -57.51
CA LEU A 66 22.24 17.77 -56.94
C LEU A 66 20.90 17.45 -57.64
N SER A 67 20.33 18.41 -58.36
CA SER A 67 19.11 18.22 -59.15
C SER A 67 19.35 17.61 -60.54
N GLN A 68 20.61 17.53 -60.99
CA GLN A 68 20.97 16.97 -62.30
C GLN A 68 21.01 15.44 -62.29
N ASP A 69 21.03 14.85 -63.50
CA ASP A 69 21.24 13.40 -63.67
C ASP A 69 22.57 12.96 -63.05
N CYS A 70 22.49 12.12 -62.01
CA CYS A 70 23.64 11.61 -61.25
C CYS A 70 24.70 10.90 -62.10
N SER A 71 24.33 10.38 -63.27
CA SER A 71 25.25 9.74 -64.22
C SER A 71 26.18 10.72 -64.95
N ARG A 72 25.83 12.02 -64.98
CA ARG A 72 26.60 13.07 -65.66
C ARG A 72 27.58 13.80 -64.74
N ILE A 73 27.47 13.59 -63.43
CA ILE A 73 28.28 14.26 -62.42
C ILE A 73 29.64 13.59 -62.31
N GLN A 74 30.72 14.36 -62.44
CA GLN A 74 32.08 13.87 -62.28
C GLN A 74 32.31 13.34 -60.85
N GLY A 75 32.73 12.08 -60.73
CA GLY A 75 32.91 11.37 -59.45
C GLY A 75 31.65 10.67 -58.92
N GLY A 76 30.52 10.73 -59.63
CA GLY A 76 29.31 9.94 -59.36
C GLY A 76 28.80 10.10 -57.93
N TRP A 77 28.41 8.99 -57.30
CA TRP A 77 27.82 8.97 -55.96
C TRP A 77 28.72 9.50 -54.84
N THR A 78 30.05 9.45 -55.01
CA THR A 78 30.98 10.00 -54.03
C THR A 78 30.87 11.53 -53.96
N THR A 79 30.93 12.20 -55.12
CA THR A 79 30.77 13.66 -55.24
C THR A 79 29.39 14.08 -54.75
N ILE A 80 28.34 13.39 -55.19
CA ILE A 80 26.95 13.68 -54.79
C ILE A 80 26.79 13.62 -53.27
N SER A 81 27.23 12.53 -52.63
CA SER A 81 27.10 12.35 -51.18
C SER A 81 27.86 13.43 -50.39
N GLN A 82 29.03 13.84 -50.88
CA GLN A 82 29.79 14.92 -50.26
C GLN A 82 29.13 16.29 -50.45
N LEU A 83 28.57 16.58 -51.62
CA LEU A 83 27.82 17.81 -51.87
C LEU A 83 26.53 17.87 -51.03
N THR A 84 25.83 16.75 -50.85
CA THR A 84 24.67 16.64 -49.96
C THR A 84 25.05 16.97 -48.50
N GLN A 85 26.19 16.45 -48.03
CA GLN A 85 26.71 16.81 -46.70
C GLN A 85 27.02 18.31 -46.60
N ILE A 86 27.73 18.87 -47.58
CA ILE A 86 28.08 20.30 -47.59
C ILE A 86 26.80 21.14 -47.56
N LEU A 87 25.83 20.84 -48.42
CA LEU A 87 24.56 21.57 -48.48
C LEU A 87 23.84 21.53 -47.14
N SER A 88 23.71 20.36 -46.53
CA SER A 88 23.09 20.19 -45.21
C SER A 88 23.81 20.98 -44.12
N HIS A 89 25.14 20.88 -44.05
CA HIS A 89 25.94 21.59 -43.05
C HIS A 89 25.93 23.10 -43.21
N CYS A 90 25.92 23.61 -44.45
CA CYS A 90 25.84 25.04 -44.75
C CYS A 90 24.48 25.62 -44.36
N CYS A 91 23.39 24.90 -44.64
CA CYS A 91 22.04 25.37 -44.35
C CYS A 91 21.71 25.40 -42.85
N VAL A 92 22.25 24.48 -42.05
CA VAL A 92 21.96 24.43 -40.60
C VAL A 92 22.73 25.50 -39.83
N GLY A 93 22.02 26.36 -39.10
CA GLY A 93 22.60 27.46 -38.32
C GLY A 93 23.05 28.66 -39.14
N LEU A 94 22.59 28.78 -40.39
CA LEU A 94 22.72 29.97 -41.22
C LEU A 94 21.69 31.03 -40.78
N GLU A 95 22.10 32.28 -40.76
CA GLU A 95 21.23 33.44 -40.53
C GLU A 95 21.11 34.20 -41.86
N PRO A 96 20.03 33.98 -42.66
CA PRO A 96 19.93 34.46 -44.05
C PRO A 96 19.70 35.96 -44.20
N GLY A 97 19.46 36.72 -43.12
CA GLY A 97 19.32 38.17 -43.17
C GLY A 97 18.05 38.63 -43.90
N GLU A 98 18.20 39.42 -44.96
CA GLU A 98 17.09 40.02 -45.72
C GLU A 98 16.36 38.99 -46.61
N ASP A 99 17.06 37.94 -47.08
CA ASP A 99 16.52 36.91 -47.99
C ASP A 99 15.94 35.69 -47.25
N ALA A 100 15.52 35.89 -45.99
CA ALA A 100 15.04 34.81 -45.13
C ALA A 100 13.83 34.07 -45.73
N GLU A 101 12.89 34.78 -46.36
CA GLU A 101 11.70 34.15 -46.94
C GLU A 101 12.04 33.17 -48.07
N GLU A 102 12.93 33.56 -48.99
CA GLU A 102 13.39 32.69 -50.09
C GLU A 102 14.13 31.47 -49.55
N PHE A 103 14.99 31.66 -48.55
CA PHE A 103 15.72 30.58 -47.90
C PHE A 103 14.79 29.54 -47.26
N TYR A 104 13.83 29.99 -46.42
CA TYR A 104 12.96 29.09 -45.67
C TYR A 104 11.84 28.48 -46.52
N ASN A 105 11.29 29.21 -47.50
CA ASN A 105 10.12 28.74 -48.27
C ASN A 105 10.49 28.07 -49.60
N GLU A 106 11.64 28.38 -50.20
CA GLU A 106 12.02 27.82 -51.50
C GLU A 106 13.24 26.93 -51.38
N LEU A 107 14.36 27.46 -50.89
CA LEU A 107 15.64 26.76 -50.93
C LEU A 107 15.65 25.52 -50.01
N LEU A 108 15.26 25.68 -48.75
CA LEU A 108 15.27 24.58 -47.77
C LEU A 108 14.32 23.42 -48.14
N PRO A 109 13.04 23.66 -48.53
CA PRO A 109 12.17 22.62 -49.04
C PRO A 109 12.72 21.93 -50.28
N SER A 110 13.30 22.68 -51.23
CA SER A 110 13.90 22.11 -52.43
C SER A 110 15.11 21.22 -52.11
N ALA A 111 15.92 21.62 -51.12
CA ALA A 111 17.05 20.81 -50.66
C ALA A 111 16.58 19.49 -50.04
N ALA A 112 15.57 19.54 -49.17
CA ALA A 112 14.99 18.34 -48.56
C ALA A 112 14.40 17.40 -49.61
N GLU A 113 13.68 17.93 -50.60
CA GLU A 113 13.09 17.15 -51.68
C GLU A 113 14.17 16.50 -52.57
N ASN A 114 15.22 17.24 -52.95
CA ASN A 114 16.34 16.68 -53.70
C ASN A 114 17.03 15.54 -52.94
N PHE A 115 17.19 15.65 -51.61
CA PHE A 115 17.76 14.56 -50.81
C PHE A 115 16.88 13.31 -50.84
N LEU A 116 15.55 13.46 -50.82
CA LEU A 116 14.62 12.35 -50.96
C LEU A 116 14.67 11.70 -52.35
N VAL A 117 14.77 12.50 -53.41
CA VAL A 117 14.96 12.02 -54.79
C VAL A 117 16.25 11.21 -54.90
N LEU A 118 17.36 11.74 -54.39
CA LEU A 118 18.66 11.06 -54.39
C LEU A 118 18.61 9.75 -53.59
N GLY A 119 17.97 9.77 -52.42
CA GLY A 119 17.72 8.56 -51.63
C GLY A 119 16.97 7.50 -52.43
N ARG A 120 15.93 7.89 -53.18
CA ARG A 120 15.13 6.97 -54.00
C ARG A 120 15.93 6.41 -55.18
N GLN A 121 16.77 7.24 -55.81
CA GLN A 121 17.65 6.79 -56.88
C GLN A 121 18.68 5.78 -56.35
N LEU A 122 19.32 6.07 -55.20
CA LEU A 122 20.22 5.16 -54.51
C LEU A 122 19.54 3.84 -54.13
N GLN A 123 18.32 3.90 -53.61
CA GLN A 123 17.50 2.73 -53.33
C GLN A 123 17.28 1.89 -54.59
N THR A 124 16.97 2.53 -55.73
CA THR A 124 16.74 1.85 -57.01
C THR A 124 18.04 1.21 -57.52
N CYS A 125 19.17 1.92 -57.45
CA CYS A 125 20.49 1.38 -57.79
C CYS A 125 20.86 0.19 -56.91
N PHE A 126 20.61 0.29 -55.61
CA PHE A 126 20.91 -0.77 -54.64
C PHE A 126 20.09 -2.04 -54.92
N ILE A 127 18.81 -1.91 -55.25
CA ILE A 127 17.94 -3.03 -55.61
C ILE A 127 18.44 -3.73 -56.88
N ASN A 128 18.90 -2.95 -57.86
CA ASN A 128 19.36 -3.46 -59.16
C ASN A 128 20.82 -3.98 -59.15
N ALA A 129 21.61 -3.65 -58.12
CA ALA A 129 23.00 -4.07 -58.02
C ALA A 129 23.10 -5.61 -57.89
N ALA A 130 24.02 -6.21 -58.65
CA ALA A 130 24.25 -7.65 -58.64
C ALA A 130 25.35 -8.06 -57.65
N LYS A 131 26.39 -7.24 -57.48
CA LYS A 131 27.55 -7.56 -56.64
C LYS A 131 27.35 -7.07 -55.21
N ALA A 132 27.92 -7.81 -54.25
CA ALA A 132 27.85 -7.45 -52.82
C ALA A 132 28.67 -6.19 -52.49
N GLU A 133 29.88 -6.06 -53.05
CA GLU A 133 30.75 -4.90 -52.84
C GLU A 133 30.08 -3.59 -53.31
N GLU A 134 29.45 -3.62 -54.49
CA GLU A 134 28.69 -2.48 -55.02
C GLU A 134 27.49 -2.11 -54.13
N LYS A 135 26.87 -3.09 -53.46
CA LYS A 135 25.78 -2.86 -52.52
C LYS A 135 26.26 -2.16 -51.25
N ASP A 136 27.40 -2.57 -50.70
CA ASP A 136 27.94 -1.96 -49.49
C ASP A 136 28.32 -0.49 -49.74
N GLU A 137 28.92 -0.18 -50.90
CA GLU A 137 29.20 1.20 -51.31
C GLU A 137 27.92 2.03 -51.48
N LEU A 138 26.91 1.49 -52.17
CA LEU A 138 25.62 2.18 -52.36
C LEU A 138 24.89 2.39 -51.04
N LEU A 139 24.97 1.45 -50.10
CA LEU A 139 24.39 1.58 -48.77
C LEU A 139 25.10 2.68 -47.98
N HIS A 140 26.43 2.78 -48.10
CA HIS A 140 27.20 3.85 -47.47
C HIS A 140 26.78 5.23 -47.99
N PHE A 141 26.64 5.39 -49.31
CA PHE A 141 26.13 6.64 -49.89
C PHE A 141 24.69 6.94 -49.46
N PHE A 142 23.84 5.91 -49.39
CA PHE A 142 22.47 6.06 -48.91
C PHE A 142 22.43 6.57 -47.46
N GLN A 143 23.26 5.99 -46.57
CA GLN A 143 23.39 6.45 -45.19
C GLN A 143 23.84 7.91 -45.12
N ILE A 144 24.84 8.31 -45.91
CA ILE A 144 25.30 9.71 -45.96
C ILE A 144 24.15 10.64 -46.35
N VAL A 145 23.35 10.27 -47.36
CA VAL A 145 22.22 11.11 -47.82
C VAL A 145 21.14 11.18 -46.75
N THR A 146 20.77 10.05 -46.12
CA THR A 146 19.77 10.04 -45.04
C THR A 146 20.23 10.79 -43.79
N ASP A 147 21.51 10.68 -43.44
CA ASP A 147 22.08 11.41 -42.29
C ASP A 147 22.15 12.90 -42.58
N SER A 148 22.47 13.29 -43.81
CA SER A 148 22.46 14.69 -44.25
C SER A 148 21.04 15.27 -44.24
N LEU A 149 20.03 14.51 -44.66
CA LEU A 149 18.62 14.90 -44.55
C LEU A 149 18.20 15.03 -43.09
N PHE A 150 18.57 14.06 -42.25
CA PHE A 150 18.25 14.09 -40.83
C PHE A 150 18.90 15.30 -40.13
N TRP A 151 20.15 15.62 -40.44
CA TRP A 151 20.83 16.82 -39.93
C TRP A 151 20.12 18.11 -40.34
N LEU A 152 19.70 18.20 -41.61
CA LEU A 152 18.97 19.35 -42.14
C LEU A 152 17.63 19.55 -41.41
N VAL A 153 16.85 18.48 -41.28
CA VAL A 153 15.55 18.47 -40.60
C VAL A 153 15.70 18.74 -39.09
N GLY A 154 16.76 18.23 -38.46
CA GLY A 154 17.05 18.50 -37.05
C GLY A 154 17.43 19.96 -36.79
N GLY A 155 18.06 20.64 -37.76
CA GLY A 155 18.32 22.07 -37.70
C GLY A 155 17.10 22.93 -38.02
N HIS A 156 16.20 22.44 -38.88
CA HIS A 156 15.03 23.16 -39.39
C HIS A 156 13.76 22.30 -39.27
N VAL A 157 13.14 22.32 -38.09
CA VAL A 157 11.98 21.48 -37.73
C VAL A 157 10.78 21.68 -38.68
N GLU A 158 10.65 22.86 -39.28
CA GLU A 158 9.60 23.18 -40.26
C GLU A 158 9.61 22.25 -41.49
N LEU A 159 10.78 21.69 -41.84
CA LEU A 159 10.92 20.75 -42.95
C LEU A 159 10.33 19.37 -42.67
N ILE A 160 10.05 19.02 -41.41
CA ILE A 160 9.44 17.72 -41.06
C ILE A 160 8.14 17.52 -41.84
N GLN A 161 7.30 18.57 -41.91
CA GLN A 161 6.04 18.49 -42.63
C GLN A 161 6.25 18.23 -44.12
N ASN A 162 7.25 18.87 -44.74
CA ASN A 162 7.53 18.74 -46.17
C ASN A 162 8.06 17.34 -46.48
N VAL A 163 9.00 16.83 -45.66
CA VAL A 163 9.58 15.49 -45.81
C VAL A 163 8.52 14.40 -45.65
N LEU A 164 7.69 14.48 -44.61
CA LEU A 164 6.67 13.46 -44.36
C LEU A 164 5.48 13.52 -45.34
N GLN A 165 5.28 14.64 -46.05
CA GLN A 165 4.29 14.77 -47.12
C GLN A 165 4.80 14.35 -48.50
N SER A 166 6.11 14.19 -48.67
CA SER A 166 6.71 13.84 -49.96
C SER A 166 6.40 12.40 -50.35
N ASP A 167 5.97 12.21 -51.60
CA ASP A 167 5.75 10.88 -52.18
C ASP A 167 7.06 10.08 -52.27
N HIS A 168 8.20 10.77 -52.40
CA HIS A 168 9.51 10.13 -52.41
C HIS A 168 9.87 9.53 -51.05
N PHE A 169 9.51 10.20 -49.95
CA PHE A 169 9.68 9.63 -48.61
C PHE A 169 8.82 8.37 -48.40
N LEU A 170 7.55 8.41 -48.84
CA LEU A 170 6.68 7.23 -48.78
C LEU A 170 7.27 6.05 -49.58
N HIS A 171 7.82 6.32 -50.77
CA HIS A 171 8.48 5.30 -51.59
C HIS A 171 9.75 4.73 -50.94
N LEU A 172 10.53 5.56 -50.25
CA LEU A 172 11.68 5.11 -49.45
C LEU A 172 11.23 4.18 -48.32
N LEU A 173 10.10 4.50 -47.68
CA LEU A 173 9.51 3.65 -46.66
C LEU A 173 8.99 2.34 -47.24
N GLN A 174 8.40 2.34 -48.45
CA GLN A 174 7.90 1.17 -49.18
C GLN A 174 9.01 0.27 -49.76
N THR A 175 9.95 -0.16 -48.92
CA THR A 175 11.01 -1.10 -49.29
C THR A 175 10.91 -2.43 -48.57
N ASP A 176 11.21 -3.51 -49.30
CA ASP A 176 11.35 -4.86 -48.74
C ASP A 176 12.78 -5.15 -48.27
N ASN A 177 13.75 -4.30 -48.65
CA ASN A 177 15.13 -4.50 -48.24
C ASN A 177 15.33 -4.18 -46.75
N VAL A 178 16.00 -5.09 -46.05
CA VAL A 178 16.14 -4.99 -44.59
C VAL A 178 17.02 -3.83 -44.14
N GLN A 179 18.13 -3.57 -44.85
CA GLN A 179 19.08 -2.53 -44.48
C GLN A 179 18.49 -1.14 -44.75
N ILE A 180 18.01 -0.90 -45.98
CA ILE A 180 17.38 0.36 -46.37
C ILE A 180 16.14 0.63 -45.50
N GLY A 181 15.27 -0.37 -45.34
CA GLY A 181 14.06 -0.25 -44.53
C GLY A 181 14.35 0.06 -43.07
N SER A 182 15.39 -0.54 -42.49
CA SER A 182 15.82 -0.22 -41.12
C SER A 182 16.33 1.22 -41.00
N THR A 183 17.12 1.71 -41.96
CA THR A 183 17.63 3.09 -41.97
C THR A 183 16.48 4.09 -42.09
N VAL A 184 15.52 3.88 -43.01
CA VAL A 184 14.38 4.79 -43.19
C VAL A 184 13.44 4.77 -41.98
N LEU A 185 13.17 3.61 -41.39
CA LEU A 185 12.37 3.51 -40.16
C LEU A 185 13.05 4.21 -38.97
N MET A 186 14.37 4.09 -38.85
CA MET A 186 15.14 4.78 -37.81
C MET A 186 15.12 6.28 -38.02
N MET A 187 15.29 6.75 -39.26
CA MET A 187 15.17 8.17 -39.61
C MET A 187 13.80 8.72 -39.25
N LEU A 188 12.72 8.01 -39.60
CA LEU A 188 11.35 8.38 -39.23
C LEU A 188 11.16 8.42 -37.71
N GLN A 189 11.67 7.41 -36.99
CA GLN A 189 11.62 7.38 -35.53
C GLN A 189 12.34 8.60 -34.92
N ASN A 190 13.52 8.95 -35.42
CA ASN A 190 14.30 10.07 -34.92
C ASN A 190 13.62 11.41 -35.24
N ILE A 191 13.05 11.58 -36.44
CA ILE A 191 12.27 12.77 -36.82
C ILE A 191 11.11 12.99 -35.84
N LEU A 192 10.36 11.93 -35.51
CA LEU A 192 9.24 12.02 -34.56
C LEU A 192 9.68 12.27 -33.11
N GLN A 193 10.90 11.91 -32.75
CA GLN A 193 11.47 12.23 -31.44
C GLN A 193 11.88 13.71 -31.33
N ILE A 194 12.31 14.33 -32.43
CA ILE A 194 12.67 15.77 -32.48
C ILE A 194 11.42 16.63 -32.29
N ASN A 195 10.38 16.38 -33.09
CA ASN A 195 9.10 17.06 -32.92
C ASN A 195 7.95 16.12 -33.27
N SER A 196 7.32 15.57 -32.24
CA SER A 196 6.19 14.68 -32.45
C SER A 196 4.98 15.44 -33.02
N GLY A 197 4.79 16.72 -32.68
CA GLY A 197 3.61 17.53 -33.01
C GLY A 197 3.29 17.68 -34.50
N ASP A 198 4.31 17.65 -35.36
CA ASP A 198 4.14 17.89 -36.79
C ASP A 198 3.49 16.70 -37.52
N LEU A 199 3.44 15.51 -36.89
CA LEU A 199 2.78 14.34 -37.46
C LEU A 199 1.27 14.55 -37.69
N LEU A 200 0.62 15.36 -36.85
CA LEU A 200 -0.81 15.70 -36.98
C LEU A 200 -1.07 16.86 -37.95
N ARG A 201 -0.04 17.66 -38.27
CA ARG A 201 -0.15 18.77 -39.24
C ARG A 201 -0.12 18.28 -40.68
N ILE A 202 0.29 17.03 -40.89
CA ILE A 202 0.35 16.41 -42.22
C ILE A 202 -1.05 16.12 -42.75
N ARG A 203 -1.19 16.21 -44.08
CA ARG A 203 -2.41 15.80 -44.79
C ARG A 203 -2.83 14.40 -44.37
N GLY A 204 -4.10 14.23 -43.99
CA GLY A 204 -4.62 12.95 -43.51
C GLY A 204 -4.28 11.75 -44.40
N LYS A 205 -4.29 11.91 -45.73
CA LYS A 205 -3.90 10.84 -46.67
C LYS A 205 -2.46 10.35 -46.45
N ALA A 206 -1.49 11.27 -46.34
CA ALA A 206 -0.08 10.92 -46.14
C ALA A 206 0.14 10.25 -44.77
N LEU A 207 -0.56 10.71 -43.72
CA LEU A 207 -0.53 10.06 -42.41
C LEU A 207 -1.02 8.60 -42.47
N HIS A 208 -2.15 8.35 -43.15
CA HIS A 208 -2.67 6.99 -43.32
C HIS A 208 -1.69 6.14 -44.14
N SER A 209 -1.11 6.65 -45.21
CA SER A 209 -0.12 5.91 -46.01
C SER A 209 1.12 5.51 -45.20
N ILE A 210 1.62 6.41 -44.34
CA ILE A 210 2.74 6.08 -43.44
C ILE A 210 2.30 5.02 -42.42
N LEU A 211 1.14 5.18 -41.78
CA LEU A 211 0.62 4.22 -40.80
C LEU A 211 0.38 2.84 -41.42
N ASP A 212 -0.22 2.80 -42.61
CA ASP A 212 -0.50 1.58 -43.37
C ASP A 212 0.79 0.84 -43.69
N GLU A 213 1.83 1.56 -44.15
CA GLU A 213 3.12 0.95 -44.45
C GLU A 213 3.83 0.45 -43.19
N VAL A 214 3.80 1.19 -42.08
CA VAL A 214 4.40 0.73 -40.81
C VAL A 214 3.66 -0.50 -40.27
N ILE A 215 2.32 -0.50 -40.34
CA ILE A 215 1.49 -1.65 -39.97
C ILE A 215 1.78 -2.83 -40.90
N PHE A 216 1.88 -2.61 -42.21
CA PHE A 216 2.24 -3.63 -43.18
C PHE A 216 3.59 -4.27 -42.85
N LYS A 217 4.62 -3.46 -42.55
CA LYS A 217 5.94 -3.96 -42.13
C LYS A 217 5.92 -4.73 -40.81
N LEU A 218 5.01 -4.40 -39.90
CA LEU A 218 4.83 -5.15 -38.66
C LEU A 218 4.29 -6.57 -38.90
N PHE A 219 3.36 -6.73 -39.85
CA PHE A 219 2.68 -8.01 -40.09
C PHE A 219 3.29 -8.86 -41.20
N SER A 220 3.73 -8.23 -42.28
CA SER A 220 4.12 -8.91 -43.52
C SER A 220 5.61 -9.23 -43.59
N THR A 221 6.45 -8.54 -42.82
CA THR A 221 7.91 -8.71 -42.89
C THR A 221 8.41 -9.87 -42.02
N SER A 222 9.26 -10.73 -42.60
CA SER A 222 9.88 -11.86 -41.89
C SER A 222 11.00 -11.44 -40.91
N SER A 223 11.65 -10.30 -41.19
CA SER A 223 12.75 -9.78 -40.36
C SER A 223 12.27 -9.33 -38.97
N PRO A 224 12.83 -9.87 -37.88
CA PRO A 224 12.48 -9.45 -36.52
C PRO A 224 12.92 -8.01 -36.22
N VAL A 225 13.98 -7.52 -36.87
CA VAL A 225 14.49 -6.16 -36.70
C VAL A 225 13.47 -5.13 -37.18
N ILE A 226 12.94 -5.32 -38.40
CA ILE A 226 11.91 -4.46 -38.97
C ILE A 226 10.65 -4.48 -38.13
N ARG A 227 10.19 -5.67 -37.72
CA ARG A 227 8.99 -5.79 -36.86
C ARG A 227 9.19 -5.08 -35.52
N SER A 228 10.36 -5.19 -34.90
CA SER A 228 10.67 -4.47 -33.66
C SER A 228 10.66 -2.96 -33.86
N SER A 229 11.32 -2.46 -34.90
CA SER A 229 11.35 -1.02 -35.23
C SER A 229 9.96 -0.48 -35.56
N ALA A 230 9.15 -1.22 -36.34
CA ALA A 230 7.78 -0.86 -36.66
C ALA A 230 6.88 -0.81 -35.40
N THR A 231 6.99 -1.78 -34.50
CA THR A 231 6.27 -1.75 -33.20
C THR A 231 6.67 -0.55 -32.36
N LYS A 232 7.98 -0.28 -32.24
CA LYS A 232 8.49 0.88 -31.49
C LYS A 232 7.99 2.19 -32.07
N LEU A 233 7.96 2.29 -33.39
CA LEU A 233 7.46 3.47 -34.10
C LEU A 233 5.96 3.67 -33.88
N LEU A 234 5.14 2.63 -34.04
CA LEU A 234 3.69 2.71 -33.76
C LEU A 234 3.41 3.05 -32.30
N LEU A 235 4.20 2.49 -31.38
CA LEU A 235 4.10 2.82 -29.97
C LEU A 235 4.43 4.29 -29.73
N LEU A 236 5.52 4.81 -30.30
CA LEU A 236 5.90 6.22 -30.22
C LEU A 236 4.79 7.12 -30.75
N MET A 237 4.22 6.81 -31.92
CA MET A 237 3.12 7.58 -32.52
C MET A 237 1.85 7.56 -31.64
N ALA A 238 1.49 6.39 -31.11
CA ALA A 238 0.28 6.22 -30.28
C ALA A 238 0.42 6.83 -28.87
N GLU A 239 1.62 6.85 -28.30
CA GLU A 239 1.91 7.48 -27.02
C GLU A 239 2.05 9.00 -27.12
N SER A 240 2.57 9.49 -28.25
CA SER A 240 2.79 10.92 -28.46
C SER A 240 1.48 11.66 -28.76
N HIS A 241 0.52 11.02 -29.46
CA HIS A 241 -0.71 11.68 -29.93
C HIS A 241 -1.97 10.85 -29.68
N GLN A 242 -2.92 11.45 -28.96
CA GLN A 242 -4.19 10.80 -28.64
C GLN A 242 -5.07 10.58 -29.88
N GLU A 243 -4.98 11.46 -30.88
CA GLU A 243 -5.72 11.39 -32.15
C GLU A 243 -5.30 10.17 -32.96
N ILE A 244 -4.00 9.86 -33.01
CA ILE A 244 -3.48 8.65 -33.67
C ILE A 244 -3.97 7.42 -32.91
N LEU A 245 -3.93 7.44 -31.57
CA LEU A 245 -4.46 6.35 -30.76
C LEU A 245 -5.97 6.13 -30.98
N ILE A 246 -6.76 7.19 -31.08
CA ILE A 246 -8.19 7.13 -31.41
C ILE A 246 -8.38 6.54 -32.82
N LEU A 247 -7.59 7.01 -33.79
CA LEU A 247 -7.64 6.53 -35.17
C LEU A 247 -7.29 5.04 -35.28
N LEU A 248 -6.26 4.57 -34.59
CA LEU A 248 -5.90 3.14 -34.52
C LEU A 248 -6.96 2.29 -33.78
N ARG A 249 -7.71 2.86 -32.84
CA ARG A 249 -8.76 2.16 -32.08
C ARG A 249 -10.12 2.12 -32.78
N GLN A 250 -10.52 3.23 -33.40
CA GLN A 250 -11.91 3.49 -33.79
C GLN A 250 -12.12 3.60 -35.30
N SER A 251 -11.07 3.83 -36.09
CA SER A 251 -11.24 3.92 -37.54
C SER A 251 -11.65 2.56 -38.14
N ALA A 252 -12.47 2.61 -39.18
CA ALA A 252 -12.83 1.42 -39.94
C ALA A 252 -11.61 0.77 -40.62
N CYS A 253 -10.60 1.58 -40.99
CA CYS A 253 -9.39 1.14 -41.69
C CYS A 253 -8.55 0.16 -40.87
N TYR A 254 -8.44 0.38 -39.55
CA TYR A 254 -7.65 -0.48 -38.66
C TYR A 254 -8.49 -1.47 -37.85
N LYS A 255 -9.72 -1.75 -38.29
CA LYS A 255 -10.62 -2.69 -37.63
C LYS A 255 -10.00 -4.09 -37.59
N GLY A 256 -9.72 -4.57 -36.38
CA GLY A 256 -9.12 -5.88 -36.15
C GLY A 256 -7.61 -5.89 -35.95
N LEU A 257 -6.94 -4.72 -36.06
CA LEU A 257 -5.51 -4.57 -35.76
C LEU A 257 -5.14 -5.18 -34.40
N ARG A 258 -5.91 -4.87 -33.35
CA ARG A 258 -5.74 -5.44 -32.01
C ARG A 258 -5.73 -6.98 -32.01
N ARG A 259 -6.68 -7.61 -32.71
CA ARG A 259 -6.81 -9.08 -32.77
C ARG A 259 -5.62 -9.70 -33.50
N LEU A 260 -5.07 -9.01 -34.50
CA LEU A 260 -3.88 -9.46 -35.21
C LEU A 260 -2.64 -9.35 -34.32
N LEU A 261 -2.48 -8.23 -33.59
CA LEU A 261 -1.39 -8.05 -32.63
C LEU A 261 -1.42 -9.09 -31.51
N SER A 262 -2.58 -9.36 -30.91
CA SER A 262 -2.70 -10.33 -29.81
C SER A 262 -2.38 -11.77 -30.22
N LYS A 263 -2.44 -12.11 -31.50
CA LYS A 263 -2.08 -13.45 -32.01
C LYS A 263 -0.57 -13.64 -32.19
N GLN A 264 0.20 -12.55 -32.26
CA GLN A 264 1.63 -12.60 -32.55
C GLN A 264 2.51 -12.77 -31.29
N GLU A 265 1.93 -13.04 -30.12
CA GLU A 265 2.65 -13.22 -28.86
C GLU A 265 3.62 -14.41 -28.93
N THR A 266 4.88 -14.12 -29.23
CA THR A 266 6.01 -15.06 -29.17
C THR A 266 7.13 -14.43 -28.33
N GLY A 267 7.70 -15.22 -27.41
CA GLY A 267 8.38 -14.76 -26.18
C GLY A 267 9.77 -14.12 -26.32
N THR A 268 9.93 -13.07 -27.12
CA THR A 268 11.20 -12.31 -27.27
C THR A 268 11.06 -10.87 -26.77
N GLU A 269 12.10 -10.04 -26.75
CA GLU A 269 12.07 -8.61 -26.37
C GLU A 269 10.94 -7.85 -27.08
N PHE A 270 10.80 -8.07 -28.39
CA PHE A 270 9.65 -7.70 -29.24
C PHE A 270 8.27 -7.86 -28.57
N SER A 271 8.09 -8.88 -27.73
CA SER A 271 6.84 -9.14 -27.02
C SER A 271 6.50 -8.07 -25.96
N LYS A 272 7.48 -7.35 -25.42
CA LYS A 272 7.25 -6.33 -24.40
C LYS A 272 6.65 -5.06 -25.01
N GLU A 273 7.26 -4.54 -26.07
CA GLU A 273 6.73 -3.37 -26.79
C GLU A 273 5.39 -3.71 -27.44
N LEU A 274 5.25 -4.93 -28.00
CA LEU A 274 3.98 -5.39 -28.57
C LEU A 274 2.89 -5.50 -27.49
N ARG A 275 3.17 -6.04 -26.31
CA ARG A 275 2.22 -6.08 -25.19
C ARG A 275 1.79 -4.68 -24.77
N ARG A 276 2.73 -3.72 -24.71
CA ARG A 276 2.44 -2.33 -24.36
C ARG A 276 1.56 -1.65 -25.42
N LEU A 277 1.83 -1.90 -26.70
CA LEU A 277 0.97 -1.43 -27.79
C LEU A 277 -0.43 -2.06 -27.71
N VAL A 278 -0.55 -3.36 -27.44
CA VAL A 278 -1.84 -4.05 -27.27
C VAL A 278 -2.60 -3.52 -26.05
N SER A 279 -1.92 -3.22 -24.94
CA SER A 279 -2.56 -2.62 -23.76
C SER A 279 -3.08 -1.22 -24.06
N LEU A 280 -2.31 -0.40 -24.80
CA LEU A 280 -2.74 0.93 -25.22
C LEU A 280 -3.90 0.86 -26.22
N LEU A 281 -3.92 -0.10 -27.14
CA LEU A 281 -5.02 -0.27 -28.09
C LEU A 281 -6.26 -0.93 -27.46
N SER A 282 -6.14 -1.48 -26.25
CA SER A 282 -7.29 -2.05 -25.53
C SER A 282 -8.13 -0.91 -24.93
N PRO A 283 -9.44 -0.87 -25.22
CA PRO A 283 -10.32 0.11 -24.59
C PRO A 283 -10.43 -0.20 -23.10
N THR A 284 -10.10 0.78 -22.26
CA THR A 284 -10.38 0.80 -20.80
C THR A 284 -11.84 0.47 -20.49
N VAL A 285 -12.74 0.72 -21.44
CA VAL A 285 -14.19 0.46 -21.37
C VAL A 285 -14.54 -1.00 -21.10
N TYR A 286 -13.78 -1.99 -21.59
CA TYR A 286 -14.10 -3.41 -21.32
C TYR A 286 -13.80 -3.84 -19.87
N GLN A 287 -12.82 -3.21 -19.22
CA GLN A 287 -12.53 -3.45 -17.81
C GLN A 287 -13.56 -2.74 -16.92
N GLU A 288 -13.95 -1.52 -17.25
CA GLU A 288 -14.98 -0.77 -16.51
C GLU A 288 -16.35 -1.48 -16.52
N VAL A 289 -16.77 -2.02 -17.67
CA VAL A 289 -18.04 -2.75 -17.78
C VAL A 289 -18.03 -4.05 -16.95
N GLU A 290 -16.92 -4.78 -16.94
CA GLU A 290 -16.81 -6.02 -16.17
C GLU A 290 -16.70 -5.74 -14.66
N GLU A 291 -15.97 -4.69 -14.25
CA GLU A 291 -15.92 -4.22 -12.88
C GLU A 291 -17.29 -3.74 -12.37
N GLN A 292 -18.09 -3.06 -13.22
CA GLN A 292 -19.45 -2.68 -12.88
C GLN A 292 -20.37 -3.89 -12.66
N LYS A 293 -20.25 -4.94 -13.47
CA LYS A 293 -21.01 -6.19 -13.26
C LYS A 293 -20.61 -6.89 -11.96
N LEU A 294 -19.31 -6.97 -11.68
CA LEU A 294 -18.80 -7.54 -10.42
C LEU A 294 -19.28 -6.72 -9.21
N HIS A 295 -19.28 -5.39 -9.32
CA HIS A 295 -19.82 -4.51 -8.29
C HIS A 295 -21.32 -4.73 -8.06
N GLN A 296 -22.11 -4.79 -9.13
CA GLN A 296 -23.55 -5.07 -9.03
C GLN A 296 -23.84 -6.43 -8.38
N ALA A 297 -23.10 -7.47 -8.77
CA ALA A 297 -23.20 -8.80 -8.16
C ALA A 297 -22.85 -8.76 -6.67
N ALA A 298 -21.77 -8.07 -6.28
CA ALA A 298 -21.39 -7.89 -4.89
C ALA A 298 -22.49 -7.15 -4.09
N CYS A 299 -23.05 -6.08 -4.64
CA CYS A 299 -24.17 -5.36 -4.01
C CYS A 299 -25.40 -6.26 -3.79
N LEU A 300 -25.74 -7.10 -4.77
CA LEU A 300 -26.82 -8.07 -4.68
C LEU A 300 -26.59 -9.07 -3.55
N ILE A 301 -25.41 -9.70 -3.50
CA ILE A 301 -25.02 -10.65 -2.45
C ILE A 301 -25.07 -9.98 -1.08
N GLN A 302 -24.52 -8.76 -0.97
CA GLN A 302 -24.51 -7.99 0.27
C GLN A 302 -25.93 -7.62 0.73
N ALA A 303 -26.82 -7.22 -0.17
CA ALA A 303 -28.21 -6.91 0.14
C ALA A 303 -28.95 -8.15 0.67
N TYR A 304 -28.77 -9.30 0.01
CA TYR A 304 -29.34 -10.57 0.46
C TYR A 304 -28.82 -10.98 1.84
N TRP A 305 -27.52 -10.87 2.08
CA TRP A 305 -26.89 -11.19 3.37
C TRP A 305 -27.38 -10.27 4.49
N LYS A 306 -27.38 -8.94 4.27
CA LYS A 306 -27.90 -7.95 5.24
C LYS A 306 -29.38 -8.23 5.57
N GLY A 307 -30.18 -8.57 4.56
CA GLY A 307 -31.57 -8.98 4.73
C GLY A 307 -31.70 -10.26 5.56
N PHE A 308 -30.91 -11.29 5.27
CA PHE A 308 -30.89 -12.54 6.02
C PHE A 308 -30.50 -12.31 7.50
N GLN A 309 -29.45 -11.53 7.75
CA GLN A 309 -28.99 -11.21 9.09
C GLN A 309 -30.07 -10.47 9.90
N THR A 310 -30.76 -9.52 9.28
CA THR A 310 -31.89 -8.79 9.88
C THR A 310 -33.03 -9.73 10.22
N ARG A 311 -33.48 -10.57 9.28
CA ARG A 311 -34.53 -11.57 9.51
C ARG A 311 -34.17 -12.55 10.62
N LYS A 312 -32.91 -12.99 10.69
CA LYS A 312 -32.41 -13.87 11.78
C LYS A 312 -32.48 -13.19 13.14
N ARG A 313 -32.18 -11.89 13.24
CA ARG A 313 -32.34 -11.11 14.49
C ARG A 313 -33.81 -10.93 14.85
N LEU A 314 -34.66 -10.56 13.90
CA LEU A 314 -36.10 -10.39 14.11
C LEU A 314 -36.77 -11.68 14.60
N LYS A 315 -36.38 -12.84 14.06
CA LYS A 315 -36.87 -14.15 14.55
C LYS A 315 -36.56 -14.42 16.04
N LYS A 316 -35.52 -13.79 16.61
CA LYS A 316 -35.17 -13.94 18.04
C LYS A 316 -35.91 -12.95 18.96
N LEU A 317 -36.43 -11.85 18.43
CA LEU A 317 -37.12 -10.83 19.24
C LEU A 317 -38.36 -11.36 19.98
N PRO A 318 -39.26 -12.16 19.37
CA PRO A 318 -40.41 -12.69 20.08
C PRO A 318 -40.04 -13.47 21.35
N SER A 319 -38.97 -14.26 21.31
CA SER A 319 -38.50 -15.01 22.48
C SER A 319 -38.07 -14.08 23.62
N ALA A 320 -37.34 -13.00 23.32
CA ALA A 320 -36.94 -12.01 24.30
C ALA A 320 -38.14 -11.25 24.89
N VAL A 321 -39.10 -10.86 24.04
CA VAL A 321 -40.34 -10.19 24.47
C VAL A 321 -41.16 -11.11 25.37
N ILE A 322 -41.32 -12.38 25.00
CA ILE A 322 -42.04 -13.37 25.82
C ILE A 322 -41.35 -13.56 27.17
N ALA A 323 -40.02 -13.64 27.20
CA ALA A 323 -39.26 -13.75 28.46
C ALA A 323 -39.50 -12.54 29.38
N LEU A 324 -39.47 -11.32 28.82
CA LEU A 324 -39.77 -10.09 29.55
C LEU A 324 -41.20 -10.09 30.08
N GLN A 325 -42.19 -10.40 29.23
CA GLN A 325 -43.61 -10.46 29.61
C GLN A 325 -43.85 -11.50 30.71
N ARG A 326 -43.22 -12.68 30.63
CA ARG A 326 -43.29 -13.71 31.67
C ARG A 326 -42.72 -13.22 33.00
N SER A 327 -41.55 -12.57 32.97
CA SER A 327 -40.91 -12.01 34.17
C SER A 327 -41.79 -10.92 34.81
N PHE A 328 -42.33 -10.00 34.00
CA PHE A 328 -43.22 -8.95 34.47
C PHE A 328 -44.49 -9.51 35.12
N ARG A 329 -45.16 -10.46 34.45
CA ARG A 329 -46.35 -11.14 34.99
C ARG A 329 -46.04 -11.84 36.30
N SER A 330 -44.92 -12.57 36.38
CA SER A 330 -44.50 -13.25 37.63
C SER A 330 -44.24 -12.25 38.77
N LYS A 331 -43.54 -11.14 38.50
CA LYS A 331 -43.28 -10.09 39.50
C LYS A 331 -44.58 -9.47 40.00
N ARG A 332 -45.52 -9.19 39.10
CA ARG A 332 -46.84 -8.64 39.45
C ARG A 332 -47.66 -9.61 40.32
N ILE A 333 -47.64 -10.91 39.99
CA ILE A 333 -48.31 -11.94 40.81
C ILE A 333 -47.69 -12.02 42.20
N LYS A 334 -46.35 -12.05 42.32
CA LYS A 334 -45.66 -12.10 43.61
C LYS A 334 -45.99 -10.88 44.49
N MET A 335 -45.98 -9.69 43.90
CA MET A 335 -46.33 -8.46 44.62
C MET A 335 -47.78 -8.52 45.15
N LEU A 336 -48.72 -9.01 44.35
CA LEU A 336 -50.12 -9.15 44.77
C LEU A 336 -50.25 -10.16 45.92
N LEU A 337 -49.56 -11.30 45.83
CA LEU A 337 -49.52 -12.30 46.90
C LEU A 337 -48.95 -11.74 48.20
N GLU A 338 -47.88 -10.93 48.14
CA GLU A 338 -47.31 -10.28 49.32
C GLU A 338 -48.28 -9.27 49.96
N ILE A 339 -48.99 -8.49 49.15
CA ILE A 339 -50.01 -7.55 49.64
C ILE A 339 -51.15 -8.33 50.33
N ASN A 340 -51.64 -9.39 49.71
CA ASN A 340 -52.70 -10.22 50.28
C ASN A 340 -52.25 -10.88 51.58
N ARG A 341 -51.04 -11.45 51.62
CA ARG A 341 -50.48 -12.04 52.85
C ARG A 341 -50.39 -11.01 53.97
N LYS A 342 -49.94 -9.78 53.69
CA LYS A 342 -49.91 -8.70 54.70
C LYS A 342 -51.30 -8.35 55.21
N LYS A 343 -52.29 -8.25 54.33
CA LYS A 343 -53.69 -8.02 54.73
C LYS A 343 -54.22 -9.14 55.61
N GLU A 344 -53.97 -10.40 55.23
CA GLU A 344 -54.37 -11.57 56.03
C GLU A 344 -53.68 -11.59 57.41
N GLU A 345 -52.39 -11.25 57.47
CA GLU A 345 -51.64 -11.10 58.72
C GLU A 345 -52.21 -9.98 59.61
N GLU A 346 -52.56 -8.83 59.02
CA GLU A 346 -53.19 -7.70 59.71
C GLU A 346 -54.60 -8.05 60.23
N ASP A 347 -55.43 -8.67 59.39
CA ASP A 347 -56.77 -9.14 59.77
C ASP A 347 -56.70 -10.15 60.91
N LEU A 348 -55.76 -11.10 60.85
CA LEU A 348 -55.54 -12.06 61.93
C LEU A 348 -55.10 -11.37 63.23
N ARG A 349 -54.19 -10.39 63.16
CA ARG A 349 -53.78 -9.60 64.33
C ARG A 349 -54.97 -8.88 64.94
N LEU A 350 -55.83 -8.25 64.14
CA LEU A 350 -57.01 -7.56 64.62
C LEU A 350 -58.00 -8.53 65.29
N ARG A 351 -58.27 -9.69 64.68
CA ARG A 351 -59.13 -10.74 65.27
C ARG A 351 -58.60 -11.19 66.63
N LEU A 352 -57.29 -11.45 66.75
CA LEU A 352 -56.67 -11.84 68.01
C LEU A 352 -56.75 -10.73 69.06
N GLN A 353 -56.56 -9.46 68.68
CA GLN A 353 -56.73 -8.33 69.59
C GLN A 353 -58.18 -8.23 70.10
N LEU A 354 -59.17 -8.36 69.22
CA LEU A 354 -60.59 -8.36 69.61
C LEU A 354 -60.93 -9.54 70.52
N GLN A 355 -60.43 -10.74 70.23
CA GLN A 355 -60.61 -11.90 71.12
C GLN A 355 -60.00 -11.65 72.51
N ARG A 356 -58.78 -11.11 72.58
CA ARG A 356 -58.15 -10.73 73.85
C ARG A 356 -58.97 -9.69 74.60
N GLN A 357 -59.47 -8.66 73.93
CA GLN A 357 -60.30 -7.62 74.54
C GLN A 357 -61.61 -8.21 75.09
N ARG A 358 -62.29 -9.06 74.33
CA ARG A 358 -63.52 -9.75 74.78
C ARG A 358 -63.24 -10.63 76.00
N ALA A 359 -62.18 -11.44 75.96
CA ALA A 359 -61.78 -12.27 77.09
C ALA A 359 -61.43 -11.44 78.34
N MET A 360 -60.74 -10.30 78.16
CA MET A 360 -60.47 -9.36 79.25
C MET A 360 -61.75 -8.75 79.83
N ARG A 361 -62.72 -8.36 78.99
CA ARG A 361 -64.02 -7.85 79.46
C ARG A 361 -64.78 -8.90 80.26
N LEU A 362 -64.93 -10.10 79.71
CA LEU A 362 -65.61 -11.21 80.39
C LEU A 362 -64.94 -11.56 81.74
N SER A 363 -63.60 -11.60 81.78
CA SER A 363 -62.86 -11.83 83.03
C SER A 363 -63.09 -10.71 84.07
N ARG A 364 -63.19 -9.45 83.63
CA ARG A 364 -63.50 -8.31 84.51
C ARG A 364 -64.94 -8.37 85.01
N GLU A 365 -65.91 -8.68 84.15
CA GLU A 365 -67.32 -8.84 84.52
C GLU A 365 -67.49 -9.96 85.56
N LEU A 366 -66.88 -11.13 85.33
CA LEU A 366 -66.88 -12.23 86.29
C LEU A 366 -66.27 -11.82 87.64
N ARG A 367 -65.17 -11.07 87.61
CA ARG A 367 -64.53 -10.55 88.83
C ARG A 367 -65.43 -9.53 89.55
N LEU A 368 -66.12 -8.64 88.83
CA LEU A 368 -67.05 -7.68 89.41
C LEU A 368 -68.25 -8.38 90.06
N SER A 369 -68.85 -9.35 89.37
CA SER A 369 -69.95 -10.16 89.92
C SER A 369 -69.52 -10.94 91.17
N MET A 370 -68.31 -11.49 91.18
CA MET A 370 -67.76 -12.12 92.39
C MET A 370 -67.59 -11.10 93.54
N LEU A 371 -67.10 -9.89 93.25
CA LEU A 371 -66.93 -8.84 94.26
C LEU A 371 -68.27 -8.36 94.84
N GLU A 372 -69.35 -8.38 94.06
CA GLU A 372 -70.71 -8.00 94.51
C GLU A 372 -71.25 -8.96 95.59
N ILE A 373 -70.86 -10.24 95.55
CA ILE A 373 -71.35 -11.29 96.47
C ILE A 373 -70.45 -11.44 97.70
N VAL A 374 -69.17 -11.08 97.62
CA VAL A 374 -68.17 -11.35 98.67
C VAL A 374 -68.15 -10.24 99.74
N HIS A 375 -68.12 -10.62 101.01
CA HIS A 375 -68.05 -9.67 102.14
C HIS A 375 -66.76 -8.83 102.13
N PRO A 376 -66.81 -7.50 102.38
CA PRO A 376 -65.65 -6.60 102.30
C PRO A 376 -64.41 -7.05 103.09
N GLY A 377 -64.61 -7.66 104.27
CA GLY A 377 -63.51 -8.19 105.08
C GLY A 377 -62.72 -9.33 104.42
N GLN A 378 -63.36 -10.15 103.58
CA GLN A 378 -62.69 -11.21 102.82
C GLN A 378 -61.92 -10.65 101.63
N VAL A 379 -62.46 -9.61 100.97
CA VAL A 379 -61.79 -8.87 99.90
C VAL A 379 -60.51 -8.21 100.43
N GLU A 380 -60.58 -7.57 101.59
CA GLU A 380 -59.44 -6.91 102.24
C GLU A 380 -58.33 -7.90 102.63
N LYS A 381 -58.70 -9.09 103.13
CA LYS A 381 -57.75 -10.16 103.41
C LYS A 381 -57.05 -10.63 102.12
N HIS A 382 -57.82 -10.87 101.05
CA HIS A 382 -57.26 -11.29 99.78
C HIS A 382 -56.35 -10.22 99.15
N ASN A 383 -56.74 -8.94 99.23
CA ASN A 383 -55.92 -7.83 98.75
C ASN A 383 -54.58 -7.77 99.49
N ARG A 384 -54.57 -7.86 100.83
CA ARG A 384 -53.34 -7.96 101.62
C ARG A 384 -52.47 -9.14 101.19
N GLU A 385 -53.04 -10.33 101.02
CA GLU A 385 -52.30 -11.50 100.52
C GLU A 385 -51.72 -11.28 99.11
N MET A 386 -52.45 -10.60 98.22
CA MET A 386 -52.00 -10.29 96.87
C MET A 386 -50.92 -9.20 96.84
N GLU A 387 -51.01 -8.20 97.72
CA GLU A 387 -49.98 -7.18 97.91
C GLU A 387 -48.70 -7.80 98.47
N GLU A 388 -48.80 -8.66 99.48
CA GLU A 388 -47.67 -9.43 100.02
C GLU A 388 -47.01 -10.29 98.94
N LYS A 389 -47.80 -11.07 98.18
CA LYS A 389 -47.29 -11.88 97.06
C LYS A 389 -46.63 -11.01 95.99
N SER A 390 -47.22 -9.87 95.64
CA SER A 390 -46.68 -8.95 94.65
C SER A 390 -45.38 -8.31 95.13
N ALA A 391 -45.33 -7.87 96.40
CA ALA A 391 -44.13 -7.36 97.03
C ALA A 391 -43.02 -8.41 97.04
N LEU A 392 -43.33 -9.67 97.37
CA LEU A 392 -42.37 -10.77 97.31
C LEU A 392 -41.85 -11.00 95.88
N ILE A 393 -42.69 -10.96 94.86
CA ILE A 393 -42.29 -11.10 93.46
C ILE A 393 -41.39 -9.93 93.04
N ILE A 394 -41.77 -8.69 93.34
CA ILE A 394 -40.99 -7.49 93.01
C ILE A 394 -39.63 -7.55 93.73
N GLN A 395 -39.62 -7.84 95.03
CA GLN A 395 -38.40 -7.98 95.81
C GLN A 395 -37.51 -9.10 95.28
N LYS A 396 -38.07 -10.26 94.91
CA LYS A 396 -37.35 -11.38 94.28
C LYS A 396 -36.72 -10.95 92.94
N HIS A 397 -37.50 -10.29 92.08
CA HIS A 397 -37.00 -9.80 90.80
C HIS A 397 -35.94 -8.72 90.97
N TRP A 398 -36.10 -7.81 91.95
CA TRP A 398 -35.14 -6.77 92.29
C TRP A 398 -33.84 -7.34 92.83
N ARG A 399 -33.90 -8.27 93.80
CA ARG A 399 -32.71 -9.00 94.30
C ARG A 399 -31.98 -9.67 93.12
N GLY A 400 -32.71 -10.35 92.24
CA GLY A 400 -32.12 -10.95 91.04
C GLY A 400 -31.55 -9.93 90.04
N TYR A 401 -32.23 -8.80 89.83
CA TYR A 401 -31.74 -7.72 88.96
C TYR A 401 -30.47 -7.09 89.53
N ARG A 402 -30.42 -6.84 90.84
CA ARG A 402 -29.26 -6.30 91.56
C ARG A 402 -28.03 -7.19 91.36
N GLU A 403 -28.17 -8.49 91.61
CA GLU A 403 -27.06 -9.43 91.42
C GLU A 403 -26.66 -9.55 89.93
N ARG A 404 -27.60 -9.57 88.99
CA ARG A 404 -27.28 -9.54 87.55
C ARG A 404 -26.59 -8.24 87.12
N LYS A 405 -26.91 -7.10 87.73
CA LYS A 405 -26.27 -5.82 87.45
C LYS A 405 -24.82 -5.81 87.97
N ASN A 406 -24.61 -6.24 89.23
CA ASN A 406 -23.29 -6.40 89.82
C ASN A 406 -22.42 -7.37 89.01
N PHE A 407 -22.98 -8.53 88.62
CA PHE A 407 -22.28 -9.49 87.77
C PHE A 407 -21.93 -8.90 86.40
N ARG A 408 -22.83 -8.16 85.75
CA ARG A 408 -22.53 -7.50 84.46
C ARG A 408 -21.38 -6.50 84.57
N GLN A 409 -21.30 -5.74 85.66
CA GLN A 409 -20.18 -4.82 85.93
C GLN A 409 -18.87 -5.60 86.10
N GLN A 410 -18.87 -6.71 86.84
CA GLN A 410 -17.69 -7.55 87.04
C GLN A 410 -17.35 -8.42 85.81
N ARG A 411 -18.29 -8.64 84.88
CA ARG A 411 -18.15 -9.58 83.76
C ARG A 411 -17.00 -9.20 82.84
N GLN A 412 -16.84 -7.92 82.51
CA GLN A 412 -15.75 -7.46 81.64
C GLN A 412 -14.39 -7.79 82.25
N SER A 413 -14.17 -7.42 83.52
CA SER A 413 -12.94 -7.75 84.27
C SER A 413 -12.70 -9.26 84.35
N LEU A 414 -13.73 -10.07 84.61
CA LEU A 414 -13.62 -11.54 84.63
C LEU A 414 -13.29 -12.12 83.25
N THR A 415 -13.86 -11.57 82.17
CA THR A 415 -13.56 -11.99 80.80
C THR A 415 -12.14 -11.63 80.41
N GLU A 416 -11.68 -10.41 80.73
CA GLU A 416 -10.30 -9.96 80.52
C GLU A 416 -9.31 -10.82 81.30
N TYR A 417 -9.57 -11.08 82.58
CA TYR A 417 -8.74 -11.97 83.40
C TYR A 417 -8.67 -13.38 82.81
N LYS A 418 -9.81 -13.97 82.43
CA LYS A 418 -9.86 -15.30 81.78
C LYS A 418 -9.13 -15.32 80.43
N ALA A 419 -9.22 -14.25 79.65
CA ALA A 419 -8.50 -14.12 78.39
C ALA A 419 -6.99 -14.01 78.63
N ALA A 420 -6.56 -13.20 79.60
CA ALA A 420 -5.17 -13.06 80.01
C ALA A 420 -4.59 -14.40 80.49
N VAL A 421 -5.29 -15.14 81.36
CA VAL A 421 -4.87 -16.47 81.80
C VAL A 421 -4.78 -17.46 80.64
N THR A 422 -5.73 -17.42 79.71
CA THR A 422 -5.70 -18.27 78.50
C THR A 422 -4.49 -17.95 77.62
N LEU A 423 -4.21 -16.66 77.38
CA LEU A 423 -3.05 -16.18 76.64
C LEU A 423 -1.73 -16.59 77.32
N GLN A 424 -1.62 -16.37 78.63
CA GLN A 424 -0.44 -16.77 79.42
C GLN A 424 -0.20 -18.28 79.33
N ARG A 425 -1.25 -19.11 79.49
CA ARG A 425 -1.15 -20.57 79.34
C ARG A 425 -0.74 -20.98 77.93
N ALA A 426 -1.29 -20.33 76.90
CA ALA A 426 -0.92 -20.59 75.51
C ALA A 426 0.54 -20.22 75.23
N ALA A 427 1.00 -19.07 75.72
CA ALA A 427 2.38 -18.63 75.62
C ALA A 427 3.33 -19.58 76.33
N LEU A 428 3.01 -20.03 77.55
CA LEU A 428 3.80 -21.03 78.27
C LEU A 428 3.86 -22.36 77.52
N LYS A 429 2.75 -22.84 76.95
CA LYS A 429 2.72 -24.04 76.09
C LYS A 429 3.57 -23.86 74.84
N PHE A 430 3.50 -22.69 74.19
CA PHE A 430 4.31 -22.37 73.02
C PHE A 430 5.80 -22.35 73.37
N LEU A 431 6.19 -21.67 74.46
CA LEU A 431 7.57 -21.65 74.95
C LEU A 431 8.07 -23.06 75.31
N ALA A 432 7.23 -23.89 75.95
CA ALA A 432 7.57 -25.28 76.20
C ALA A 432 7.76 -26.08 74.90
N LYS A 433 6.93 -25.84 73.87
CA LYS A 433 7.08 -26.43 72.53
C LYS A 433 8.36 -25.95 71.83
N CYS A 434 8.69 -24.67 71.93
CA CYS A 434 9.95 -24.11 71.43
C CYS A 434 11.16 -24.70 72.14
N ARG A 435 11.11 -24.85 73.47
CA ARG A 435 12.15 -25.54 74.25
C ARG A 435 12.27 -27.01 73.85
N LYS A 436 11.17 -27.73 73.63
CA LYS A 436 11.19 -29.11 73.11
C LYS A 436 11.78 -29.19 71.71
N LYS A 437 11.44 -28.27 70.80
CA LYS A 437 12.09 -28.17 69.48
C LYS A 437 13.58 -27.87 69.60
N LYS A 438 14.00 -26.93 70.45
CA LYS A 438 15.42 -26.69 70.74
C LYS A 438 16.13 -27.92 71.34
N LYS A 439 15.45 -28.73 72.18
CA LYS A 439 15.99 -30.00 72.68
C LYS A 439 16.05 -31.12 71.62
N LEU A 440 15.11 -31.15 70.66
CA LEU A 440 15.15 -32.04 69.49
C LEU A 440 16.27 -31.66 68.51
N PHE A 441 16.63 -30.37 68.45
CA PHE A 441 17.83 -29.85 67.79
C PHE A 441 18.98 -29.65 68.78
N ALA A 442 19.13 -30.56 69.74
CA ALA A 442 20.42 -30.69 70.42
C ALA A 442 21.49 -31.05 69.38
N PRO A 443 22.72 -30.50 69.48
CA PRO A 443 23.82 -30.86 68.59
C PRO A 443 23.96 -32.39 68.54
N TRP A 444 23.97 -32.93 67.32
CA TRP A 444 24.20 -34.34 67.01
C TRP A 444 25.27 -34.94 67.94
N ARG A 445 24.89 -35.83 68.85
CA ARG A 445 25.83 -36.76 69.50
C ARG A 445 26.05 -37.91 68.51
N GLY A 446 27.25 -37.96 67.93
CA GLY A 446 27.63 -38.94 66.90
C GLY A 446 27.36 -40.38 67.32
N LEU A 447 26.99 -41.21 66.35
CA LEU A 447 26.93 -42.67 66.50
C LEU A 447 28.26 -43.17 67.08
N GLN A 448 28.18 -43.83 68.23
CA GLN A 448 29.31 -44.38 68.98
C GLN A 448 30.02 -45.55 68.26
N GLU A 449 29.56 -45.92 67.06
CA GLU A 449 30.05 -47.06 66.27
C GLU A 449 30.76 -46.67 64.95
N LEU A 450 30.97 -45.37 64.69
CA LEU A 450 31.81 -44.89 63.58
C LEU A 450 33.20 -44.44 64.07
N THR A 451 33.98 -45.40 64.58
CA THR A 451 35.43 -45.22 64.78
C THR A 451 36.11 -45.09 63.41
N ASP A 452 37.19 -44.30 63.29
CA ASP A 452 37.83 -44.05 61.98
C ASP A 452 38.31 -45.32 61.26
N ALA A 453 38.64 -46.38 62.01
CA ALA A 453 38.91 -47.71 61.44
C ALA A 453 37.71 -48.31 60.70
N ARG A 454 36.51 -48.21 61.28
CA ARG A 454 35.26 -48.67 60.65
C ARG A 454 34.86 -47.80 59.46
N ARG A 455 35.20 -46.51 59.52
CA ARG A 455 35.02 -45.56 58.41
C ARG A 455 35.89 -45.93 57.21
N VAL A 456 37.13 -46.36 57.44
CA VAL A 456 38.05 -46.84 56.38
C VAL A 456 37.55 -48.17 55.81
N GLU A 457 37.15 -49.13 56.64
CA GLU A 457 36.54 -50.40 56.19
C GLU A 457 35.33 -50.18 55.28
N LEU A 458 34.37 -49.34 55.72
CA LEU A 458 33.17 -49.03 54.94
C LEU A 458 33.52 -48.29 53.66
N LYS A 459 34.54 -47.42 53.67
CA LYS A 459 35.01 -46.73 52.48
C LYS A 459 35.68 -47.70 51.50
N GLN A 460 36.41 -48.68 52.00
CA GLN A 460 37.04 -49.73 51.19
C GLN A 460 35.99 -50.69 50.60
N GLN A 461 34.94 -51.04 51.36
CA GLN A 461 33.79 -51.79 50.86
C GLN A 461 33.01 -51.02 49.79
N VAL A 462 32.86 -49.70 49.95
CA VAL A 462 32.20 -48.84 48.96
C VAL A 462 33.09 -48.64 47.72
N ASP A 463 34.39 -48.44 47.88
CA ASP A 463 35.33 -48.30 46.76
C ASP A 463 35.46 -49.60 45.96
N ASP A 464 35.46 -50.77 46.62
CA ASP A 464 35.44 -52.09 45.98
C ASP A 464 34.10 -52.38 45.28
N TYR A 465 33.00 -51.84 45.79
CA TYR A 465 31.68 -51.91 45.17
C TYR A 465 31.57 -50.98 43.95
N VAL A 466 32.11 -49.76 44.04
CA VAL A 466 32.14 -48.76 42.95
C VAL A 466 33.11 -49.18 41.84
N ARG A 467 34.25 -49.82 42.15
CA ARG A 467 35.13 -50.43 41.12
C ARG A 467 34.45 -51.58 40.37
N ARG A 468 33.57 -52.34 41.03
CA ARG A 468 32.81 -53.46 40.43
C ARG A 468 31.55 -52.99 39.68
N HIS A 469 31.05 -51.79 39.93
CA HIS A 469 29.86 -51.23 39.31
C HIS A 469 30.10 -49.79 38.79
N LEU A 470 30.68 -49.67 37.59
CA LEU A 470 30.72 -48.42 36.85
C LEU A 470 29.63 -48.40 35.76
N PRO A 471 28.62 -47.52 35.90
CA PRO A 471 28.12 -46.81 34.73
C PRO A 471 27.92 -45.29 34.94
N ILE A 472 28.68 -44.53 34.15
CA ILE A 472 28.37 -43.31 33.35
C ILE A 472 27.65 -42.11 34.04
N PRO A 473 28.24 -40.90 34.06
CA PRO A 473 27.61 -39.69 34.60
C PRO A 473 26.54 -39.09 33.66
N LYS A 474 25.41 -38.63 34.22
CA LYS A 474 24.39 -37.82 33.49
C LYS A 474 24.24 -36.39 34.05
N PRO A 475 23.85 -35.40 33.22
CA PRO A 475 24.32 -34.01 33.35
C PRO A 475 23.35 -33.04 34.05
N VAL A 476 23.94 -31.97 34.61
CA VAL A 476 23.42 -30.93 35.55
C VAL A 476 22.36 -29.95 34.98
N LYS A 477 21.72 -30.19 33.83
CA LYS A 477 20.93 -29.13 33.15
C LYS A 477 19.42 -29.05 33.45
N ALA A 478 18.84 -29.90 34.31
CA ALA A 478 17.38 -29.92 34.53
C ALA A 478 16.86 -29.06 35.70
N GLN A 479 17.72 -28.54 36.59
CA GLN A 479 17.25 -27.94 37.85
C GLN A 479 17.06 -26.41 37.82
N VAL A 480 17.59 -25.72 36.79
CA VAL A 480 17.52 -24.25 36.67
C VAL A 480 16.23 -23.78 35.97
N HIS A 481 15.66 -24.58 35.06
CA HIS A 481 14.45 -24.21 34.30
C HIS A 481 13.15 -24.23 35.14
N GLY A 482 13.07 -25.08 36.18
CA GLY A 482 11.87 -25.16 37.04
C GLY A 482 11.70 -23.95 37.97
N LYS A 483 12.79 -23.40 38.50
CA LYS A 483 12.74 -22.25 39.43
C LYS A 483 12.40 -20.93 38.72
N ASN A 484 12.79 -20.78 37.45
CA ASN A 484 12.51 -19.56 36.69
C ASN A 484 11.04 -19.48 36.24
N ARG A 485 10.42 -20.61 35.87
CA ARG A 485 8.98 -20.65 35.53
C ARG A 485 8.08 -20.30 36.72
N ALA A 486 8.38 -20.82 37.92
CA ALA A 486 7.56 -20.52 39.11
C ALA A 486 7.57 -19.04 39.52
N LYS A 487 8.71 -18.35 39.35
CA LYS A 487 8.82 -16.90 39.62
C LYS A 487 8.06 -16.06 38.58
N GLN A 488 8.03 -16.49 37.32
CA GLN A 488 7.33 -15.78 36.25
C GLN A 488 5.81 -15.84 36.42
N TYR A 489 5.26 -16.99 36.82
CA TYR A 489 3.83 -17.14 37.12
C TYR A 489 3.37 -16.31 38.33
N HIS A 490 4.22 -16.15 39.36
CA HIS A 490 3.88 -15.34 40.54
C HIS A 490 3.82 -13.83 40.21
N ASN A 491 4.76 -13.35 39.38
CA ASN A 491 4.79 -11.93 38.98
C ASN A 491 3.61 -11.55 38.07
N GLN A 492 3.18 -12.44 37.16
CA GLN A 492 2.00 -12.19 36.32
C GLN A 492 0.70 -12.08 37.13
N ASN A 493 0.55 -12.92 38.16
CA ASN A 493 -0.63 -12.86 39.04
C ASN A 493 -0.66 -11.61 39.94
N CYS A 494 0.51 -11.10 40.36
CA CYS A 494 0.57 -9.85 41.12
C CYS A 494 0.18 -8.64 40.25
N GLN A 495 0.66 -8.57 39.00
CA GLN A 495 0.31 -7.49 38.07
C GLN A 495 -1.17 -7.48 37.66
N ALA A 496 -1.81 -8.66 37.57
CA ALA A 496 -3.24 -8.76 37.32
C ALA A 496 -4.08 -8.23 38.51
N SER A 497 -3.65 -8.52 39.75
CA SER A 497 -4.31 -8.04 40.97
C SER A 497 -4.26 -6.51 41.10
N ASP A 498 -3.13 -5.89 40.74
CA ASP A 498 -2.97 -4.44 40.82
C ASP A 498 -3.75 -3.68 39.73
N LYS A 499 -3.90 -4.27 38.53
CA LYS A 499 -4.78 -3.73 37.48
C LYS A 499 -6.27 -3.76 37.89
N VAL A 500 -6.70 -4.81 38.58
CA VAL A 500 -8.09 -4.92 39.09
C VAL A 500 -8.35 -3.90 40.21
N LYS A 501 -7.37 -3.65 41.08
CA LYS A 501 -7.49 -2.59 42.11
C LYS A 501 -7.54 -1.18 41.52
N THR A 502 -6.73 -0.89 40.51
CA THR A 502 -6.74 0.44 39.84
C THR A 502 -8.04 0.70 39.07
N LEU A 503 -8.63 -0.32 38.44
CA LEU A 503 -9.95 -0.21 37.78
C LEU A 503 -11.08 0.02 38.79
N LYS A 504 -11.05 -0.62 39.97
CA LYS A 504 -12.03 -0.36 41.04
C LYS A 504 -11.95 1.07 41.59
N ILE A 505 -10.74 1.62 41.75
CA ILE A 505 -10.54 2.99 42.24
C ILE A 505 -11.00 4.03 41.19
N LYS A 506 -10.78 3.77 39.88
CA LYS A 506 -11.28 4.63 38.80
C LYS A 506 -12.82 4.64 38.73
N ASN A 507 -13.46 3.47 38.86
CA ASN A 507 -14.94 3.40 38.87
C ASN A 507 -15.57 4.06 40.09
N LEU A 508 -14.92 4.02 41.26
CA LEU A 508 -15.39 4.74 42.45
C LEU A 508 -15.26 6.27 42.31
N LYS A 509 -14.25 6.77 41.60
CA LYS A 509 -14.12 8.22 41.32
C LYS A 509 -15.16 8.72 40.33
N ILE A 510 -15.54 7.93 39.33
CA ILE A 510 -16.58 8.32 38.35
C ILE A 510 -17.96 8.42 39.04
N LEU A 511 -18.27 7.52 39.98
CA LEU A 511 -19.52 7.54 40.75
C LEU A 511 -19.64 8.70 41.75
N CYS A 512 -18.54 9.35 42.13
CA CYS A 512 -18.58 10.54 42.99
C CYS A 512 -18.77 11.84 42.20
N ILE A 513 -18.35 11.90 40.93
CA ILE A 513 -18.47 13.12 40.10
C ILE A 513 -19.91 13.34 39.64
N ASP A 514 -20.70 12.27 39.46
CA ASP A 514 -22.11 12.37 39.04
C ASP A 514 -23.08 12.81 40.16
N LYS A 515 -22.62 12.94 41.42
CA LYS A 515 -23.47 13.38 42.54
C LYS A 515 -23.42 14.89 42.82
N ASP A 516 -22.43 15.59 42.28
CA ASP A 516 -22.26 17.04 42.52
C ASP A 516 -22.89 17.92 41.43
N HIS A 517 -23.63 17.33 40.48
CA HIS A 517 -24.38 18.03 39.42
C HIS A 517 -25.91 17.86 39.51
N ILE A 518 -26.42 17.42 40.65
CA ILE A 518 -27.85 17.50 40.98
C ILE A 518 -27.97 18.24 42.31
N ALA A 519 -27.85 19.57 42.22
CA ALA A 519 -28.29 20.51 43.24
C ALA A 519 -29.54 21.22 42.71
#